data_AF-A0A5E4GJI8-F1
#
_entry.id   AF-A0A5E4GJI8-F1
#
_cell.length_a   1.000
_cell.length_b   1.000
_cell.length_c   1.000
_cell.angle_alpha   90.00
_cell.angle_beta   90.00
_cell.angle_gamma   90.00
#
_symmetry.space_group_name_H-M   'P 1'
#
loop_
_entity.id
_entity.type
_entity.pdbx_description
1 polymer ?
#
loop_
_entity_poly.entity_id
_entity_poly.type
_entity_poly.pdbx_seq_one_letter_code
_entity_poly.pdbx_strand_id
1 'polypeptide(L)'
;MNATDGLLLATTDTAKELKTGIHMHVAEIAYENQFVTETQKVDHGTVIHLEKIQFLHDNLLAAHTVWVNPAEYLQTDCLSRDGVKVSHCPAVAMRMLGFSPIREMLDASICVSLGTDGAPSNNRMSIVDEMYLASLINKGREVLKLNGDFKL
;
A
#
# COMPACT_ATOMS: atom_id res chain seq x y z
N MET A 1 -2.32 -12.29 -7.49
CA MET A 1 -3.17 -12.27 -6.28
C MET A 1 -3.53 -13.67 -5.84
N ASN A 2 -3.68 -13.88 -4.54
CA ASN A 2 -4.08 -15.14 -3.91
C ASN A 2 -5.61 -15.27 -3.69
N ALA A 3 -6.38 -14.23 -4.02
CA ALA A 3 -7.84 -14.22 -4.02
C ALA A 3 -8.39 -13.99 -5.44
N THR A 4 -9.53 -14.61 -5.74
CA THR A 4 -10.26 -14.39 -7.01
C THR A 4 -11.10 -13.12 -6.92
N ASP A 5 -11.41 -12.50 -8.07
CA ASP A 5 -12.27 -11.32 -8.12
C ASP A 5 -13.64 -11.57 -7.46
N GLY A 6 -14.23 -12.74 -7.69
CA GLY A 6 -15.49 -13.11 -7.04
C GLY A 6 -15.41 -13.16 -5.51
N LEU A 7 -14.29 -13.63 -4.95
CA LEU A 7 -14.07 -13.63 -3.50
C LEU A 7 -13.88 -12.21 -2.96
N LEU A 8 -13.13 -11.36 -3.68
CA LEU A 8 -12.93 -9.97 -3.31
C LEU A 8 -14.26 -9.21 -3.28
N LEU A 9 -15.07 -9.34 -4.33
CA LEU A 9 -16.37 -8.66 -4.42
C LEU A 9 -17.36 -9.17 -3.35
N ALA A 10 -17.43 -10.48 -3.12
CA ALA A 10 -18.25 -11.03 -2.05
C ALA A 10 -17.80 -10.55 -0.66
N THR A 11 -16.49 -10.36 -0.46
CA THR A 11 -15.94 -9.77 0.78
C THR A 11 -16.38 -8.32 0.93
N THR A 12 -16.36 -7.54 -0.15
CA THR A 12 -16.85 -6.17 -0.17
C THR A 12 -18.33 -6.08 0.19
N ASP A 13 -19.17 -6.92 -0.39
CA ASP A 13 -20.61 -6.95 -0.11
C ASP A 13 -20.87 -7.34 1.36
N THR A 14 -20.16 -8.34 1.86
CA THR A 14 -20.27 -8.79 3.26
C THR A 14 -19.81 -7.71 4.23
N ALA A 15 -18.69 -7.03 3.94
CA ALA A 15 -18.17 -5.95 4.79
C ALA A 15 -19.15 -4.76 4.84
N LYS A 16 -19.84 -4.45 3.75
CA LYS A 16 -20.91 -3.44 3.71
C LYS A 16 -22.10 -3.84 4.57
N GLU A 17 -22.57 -5.09 4.46
CA GLU A 17 -23.68 -5.61 5.28
C GLU A 17 -23.34 -5.58 6.78
N LEU A 18 -22.14 -6.02 7.15
CA LEU A 18 -21.68 -6.08 8.54
C LEU A 18 -21.17 -4.74 9.07
N LYS A 19 -21.06 -3.71 8.22
CA LYS A 19 -20.51 -2.38 8.55
C LYS A 19 -19.09 -2.46 9.11
N THR A 20 -18.24 -3.27 8.48
CA THR A 20 -16.84 -3.48 8.86
C THR A 20 -15.87 -2.96 7.79
N GLY A 21 -14.61 -2.82 8.20
CA GLY A 21 -13.50 -2.57 7.27
C GLY A 21 -13.01 -3.84 6.58
N ILE A 22 -12.19 -3.65 5.55
CA ILE A 22 -11.42 -4.69 4.86
C ILE A 22 -9.95 -4.36 5.07
N HIS A 23 -9.14 -5.36 5.39
CA HIS A 23 -7.69 -5.22 5.54
C HIS A 23 -7.00 -6.22 4.62
N MET A 24 -6.10 -5.72 3.76
CA MET A 24 -5.47 -6.54 2.72
C MET A 24 -4.05 -6.01 2.42
N HIS A 25 -3.09 -6.91 2.20
CA HIS A 25 -1.80 -6.53 1.59
C HIS A 25 -2.03 -6.10 0.14
N VAL A 26 -1.50 -4.95 -0.25
CA VAL A 26 -1.68 -4.40 -1.61
C VAL A 26 -0.35 -3.87 -2.10
N ALA A 27 0.08 -4.31 -3.29
CA ALA A 27 1.31 -3.85 -3.94
C ALA A 27 2.52 -3.94 -2.99
N GLU A 28 2.66 -5.07 -2.31
CA GLU A 28 3.66 -5.30 -1.27
C GLU A 28 5.04 -5.57 -1.86
N ILE A 29 5.09 -6.31 -2.97
CA ILE A 29 6.34 -6.70 -3.66
C ILE A 29 6.21 -6.48 -5.19
N ALA A 30 7.32 -6.17 -5.86
CA ALA A 30 7.34 -5.95 -7.31
C ALA A 30 6.77 -7.14 -8.12
N TYR A 31 7.05 -8.37 -7.67
CA TYR A 31 6.54 -9.58 -8.31
C TYR A 31 5.00 -9.66 -8.31
N GLU A 32 4.34 -9.13 -7.27
CA GLU A 32 2.88 -9.09 -7.20
C GLU A 32 2.31 -8.29 -8.37
N ASN A 33 2.83 -7.08 -8.59
CA ASN A 33 2.42 -6.22 -9.70
C ASN A 33 2.73 -6.86 -11.06
N GLN A 34 3.91 -7.46 -11.21
CA GLN A 34 4.26 -8.18 -12.43
C GLN A 34 3.25 -9.30 -12.72
N PHE A 35 2.98 -10.15 -11.72
CA PHE A 35 2.05 -11.26 -11.86
C PHE A 35 0.63 -10.78 -12.19
N VAL A 36 0.14 -9.72 -11.53
CA VAL A 36 -1.18 -9.15 -11.82
C VAL A 36 -1.24 -8.55 -13.22
N THR A 37 -0.21 -7.83 -13.64
CA THR A 37 -0.09 -7.27 -15.00
C THR A 37 -0.21 -8.38 -16.05
N GLU A 38 0.55 -9.46 -15.88
CA GLU A 38 0.59 -10.60 -16.81
C GLU A 38 -0.73 -11.38 -16.84
N THR A 39 -1.36 -11.60 -15.68
CA THR A 39 -2.54 -12.46 -15.56
C THR A 39 -3.87 -11.73 -15.80
N GLN A 40 -3.98 -10.47 -15.37
CA GLN A 40 -5.22 -9.69 -15.45
C GLN A 40 -5.24 -8.73 -16.65
N LYS A 41 -4.13 -8.61 -17.38
CA LYS A 41 -3.99 -7.75 -18.56
C LYS A 41 -4.35 -6.30 -18.24
N VAL A 42 -3.81 -5.81 -17.14
CA VAL A 42 -3.89 -4.41 -16.72
C VAL A 42 -2.49 -3.81 -16.71
N ASP A 43 -2.40 -2.51 -16.90
CA ASP A 43 -1.14 -1.79 -16.74
C ASP A 43 -0.86 -1.54 -15.25
N HIS A 44 0.41 -1.39 -14.88
CA HIS A 44 0.90 -0.95 -13.56
C HIS A 44 0.70 -1.91 -12.36
N GLY A 45 -0.25 -2.85 -12.40
CA GLY A 45 -0.31 -3.99 -11.48
C GLY A 45 -1.55 -4.03 -10.58
N THR A 46 -1.34 -4.30 -9.28
CA THR A 46 -2.43 -4.65 -8.36
C THR A 46 -3.44 -3.52 -8.18
N VAL A 47 -3.00 -2.29 -7.95
CA VAL A 47 -3.91 -1.18 -7.63
C VAL A 47 -4.86 -0.91 -8.79
N ILE A 48 -4.36 -0.85 -10.02
CA ILE A 48 -5.19 -0.66 -11.22
C ILE A 48 -6.16 -1.83 -11.43
N HIS A 49 -5.75 -3.06 -11.16
CA HIS A 49 -6.70 -4.19 -11.20
C HIS A 49 -7.84 -4.00 -10.18
N LEU A 50 -7.51 -3.64 -8.93
CA LEU A 50 -8.50 -3.42 -7.89
C LEU A 50 -9.44 -2.26 -8.21
N GLU A 51 -8.95 -1.19 -8.84
CA GLU A 51 -9.78 -0.11 -9.37
C GLU A 51 -10.75 -0.62 -10.44
N LYS A 52 -10.24 -1.39 -11.42
CA LYS A 52 -11.04 -1.92 -12.54
C LYS A 52 -12.20 -2.79 -12.10
N ILE A 53 -12.00 -3.59 -11.04
CA ILE A 53 -13.06 -4.41 -10.45
C ILE A 53 -13.89 -3.66 -9.39
N GLN A 54 -13.65 -2.36 -9.19
CA GLN A 54 -14.36 -1.52 -8.22
C GLN A 54 -14.22 -1.98 -6.76
N PHE A 55 -13.06 -2.49 -6.39
CA PHE A 55 -12.77 -2.95 -5.03
C PHE A 55 -12.24 -1.84 -4.10
N LEU A 56 -11.67 -0.77 -4.67
CA LEU A 56 -11.14 0.34 -3.89
C LEU A 56 -12.27 1.18 -3.30
N HIS A 57 -12.33 1.21 -1.97
CA HIS A 57 -13.38 1.90 -1.20
C HIS A 57 -12.79 2.48 0.08
N ASP A 58 -13.55 3.36 0.73
CA ASP A 58 -13.16 4.05 1.95
C ASP A 58 -13.05 3.11 3.17
N ASN A 59 -13.63 1.92 3.12
CA ASN A 59 -13.48 0.94 4.19
C ASN A 59 -12.28 0.00 4.01
N LEU A 60 -11.44 0.21 2.98
CA LEU A 60 -10.21 -0.56 2.75
C LEU A 60 -9.00 0.05 3.47
N LEU A 61 -8.31 -0.77 4.26
CA LEU A 61 -6.96 -0.55 4.76
C LEU A 61 -5.98 -1.40 3.96
N ALA A 62 -5.21 -0.75 3.09
CA ALA A 62 -4.16 -1.36 2.28
C ALA A 62 -2.85 -1.41 3.07
N ALA A 63 -2.38 -2.62 3.39
CA ALA A 63 -1.12 -2.80 4.08
C ALA A 63 0.07 -2.76 3.11
N HIS A 64 1.19 -2.22 3.61
CA HIS A 64 2.47 -2.02 2.93
C HIS A 64 2.45 -0.96 1.83
N THR A 65 1.74 -1.21 0.72
CA THR A 65 1.62 -0.30 -0.42
C THR A 65 2.97 0.25 -0.85
N VAL A 66 3.93 -0.65 -1.06
CA VAL A 66 5.34 -0.32 -1.31
C VAL A 66 5.59 -0.03 -2.78
N TRP A 67 5.09 -0.91 -3.64
CA TRP A 67 5.30 -0.86 -5.09
C TRP A 67 4.11 -0.20 -5.78
N VAL A 68 3.88 1.07 -5.46
CA VAL A 68 2.88 1.88 -6.15
C VAL A 68 3.55 2.94 -7.01
N ASN A 69 2.99 3.15 -8.19
CA ASN A 69 3.42 4.16 -9.14
C ASN A 69 2.83 5.52 -8.79
N PRO A 70 3.49 6.64 -9.16
CA PRO A 70 2.92 7.98 -9.02
C PRO A 70 1.50 8.08 -9.58
N ALA A 71 1.25 7.38 -10.70
CA ALA A 71 -0.06 7.01 -11.23
C ALA A 71 -1.14 6.89 -10.14
N GLU A 72 -0.91 5.91 -9.26
CA GLU A 72 -1.87 5.24 -8.38
C GLU A 72 -2.18 6.00 -7.08
N TYR A 73 -1.32 6.94 -6.67
CA TYR A 73 -1.44 7.65 -5.39
C TYR A 73 -1.49 9.17 -5.50
N LEU A 74 -1.42 9.76 -6.71
CA LEU A 74 -1.62 11.20 -6.88
C LEU A 74 -3.06 11.59 -6.48
N GLN A 75 -3.27 12.86 -6.08
CA GLN A 75 -4.56 13.35 -5.57
C GLN A 75 -5.74 13.13 -6.52
N THR A 76 -5.49 13.01 -7.82
CA THR A 76 -6.50 12.78 -8.85
C THR A 76 -6.84 11.32 -9.04
N ASP A 77 -6.18 10.40 -8.34
CA ASP A 77 -6.16 8.99 -8.67
C ASP A 77 -6.75 8.07 -7.60
N CYS A 78 -6.84 6.79 -7.92
CA CYS A 78 -7.75 5.81 -7.34
C CYS A 78 -7.65 5.69 -5.81
N LEU A 79 -6.45 5.61 -5.22
CA LEU A 79 -6.32 5.45 -3.77
C LEU A 79 -6.84 6.66 -2.98
N SER A 80 -6.51 7.88 -3.43
CA SER A 80 -6.97 9.11 -2.77
C SER A 80 -8.46 9.35 -3.05
N ARG A 81 -8.86 9.26 -4.33
CA ARG A 81 -10.25 9.45 -4.78
C ARG A 81 -11.23 8.53 -4.09
N ASP A 82 -10.88 7.25 -3.96
CA ASP A 82 -11.76 6.23 -3.40
C ASP A 82 -11.63 6.15 -1.86
N GLY A 83 -10.80 7.01 -1.26
CA GLY A 83 -10.66 7.16 0.17
C GLY A 83 -9.97 5.99 0.87
N VAL A 84 -9.14 5.23 0.15
CA VAL A 84 -8.39 4.09 0.70
C VAL A 84 -7.43 4.56 1.79
N LYS A 85 -7.28 3.76 2.85
CA LYS A 85 -6.33 4.00 3.94
C LYS A 85 -5.09 3.12 3.72
N VAL A 86 -3.92 3.56 4.16
CA VAL A 86 -2.67 2.80 4.04
C VAL A 86 -2.11 2.48 5.42
N SER A 87 -1.71 1.23 5.66
CA SER A 87 -0.94 0.83 6.84
C SER A 87 0.54 0.67 6.46
N HIS A 88 1.36 1.64 6.83
CA HIS A 88 2.80 1.62 6.61
C HIS A 88 3.49 0.72 7.64
N CYS A 89 4.25 -0.27 7.17
CA CYS A 89 5.03 -1.19 8.02
C CYS A 89 6.55 -1.01 7.79
N PRO A 90 7.18 0.03 8.35
CA PRO A 90 8.56 0.43 8.04
C PRO A 90 9.62 -0.66 8.25
N ALA A 91 9.59 -1.39 9.37
CA ALA A 91 10.65 -2.36 9.68
C ALA A 91 10.70 -3.53 8.68
N VAL A 92 9.56 -4.13 8.37
CA VAL A 92 9.48 -5.20 7.35
C VAL A 92 9.81 -4.64 5.96
N ALA A 93 9.35 -3.42 5.66
CA ALA A 93 9.62 -2.79 4.38
C ALA A 93 11.13 -2.64 4.16
N MET A 94 11.84 -2.08 5.15
CA MET A 94 13.30 -1.94 5.13
C MET A 94 14.04 -3.28 5.10
N ARG A 95 13.47 -4.32 5.72
CA ARG A 95 14.09 -5.64 5.76
C ARG A 95 14.04 -6.35 4.42
N MET A 96 12.94 -6.24 3.66
CA MET A 96 12.75 -7.10 2.48
C MET A 96 11.79 -6.60 1.39
N LEU A 97 11.06 -5.50 1.55
CA LEU A 97 10.03 -5.11 0.56
C LEU A 97 10.44 -3.90 -0.29
N GLY A 98 11.14 -2.93 0.29
CA GLY A 98 11.44 -1.64 -0.33
C GLY A 98 10.93 -0.46 0.51
N PHE A 99 10.62 0.67 -0.14
CA PHE A 99 10.18 1.88 0.56
C PHE A 99 8.92 2.48 -0.06
N SER A 100 7.81 2.41 0.67
CA SER A 100 6.54 3.01 0.26
C SER A 100 6.66 4.54 0.12
N PRO A 101 5.99 5.17 -0.88
CA PRO A 101 6.00 6.61 -1.09
C PRO A 101 5.09 7.37 -0.10
N ILE A 102 5.33 7.19 1.19
CA ILE A 102 4.48 7.71 2.27
C ILE A 102 4.37 9.23 2.25
N ARG A 103 5.47 9.94 1.98
CA ARG A 103 5.43 11.40 1.91
C ARG A 103 4.47 11.86 0.81
N GLU A 104 4.56 11.23 -0.34
CA GLU A 104 3.73 11.53 -1.49
C GLU A 104 2.27 11.15 -1.27
N MET A 105 2.00 10.03 -0.59
CA MET A 105 0.65 9.65 -0.17
C MET A 105 0.03 10.68 0.80
N LEU A 106 0.81 11.16 1.78
CA LEU A 106 0.36 12.20 2.72
C LEU A 106 0.09 13.52 2.00
N ASP A 107 0.98 13.94 1.10
CA ASP A 107 0.77 15.13 0.26
C ASP A 107 -0.47 14.94 -0.65
N ALA A 108 -0.83 13.70 -0.98
CA ALA A 108 -2.05 13.34 -1.69
C ALA A 108 -3.31 13.17 -0.82
N SER A 109 -3.25 13.55 0.47
CA SER A 109 -4.35 13.42 1.44
C SER A 109 -4.81 11.98 1.72
N ILE A 110 -3.98 10.99 1.42
CA ILE A 110 -4.23 9.59 1.81
C ILE A 110 -4.00 9.46 3.32
N CYS A 111 -4.94 8.82 4.02
CA CYS A 111 -4.80 8.53 5.44
C CYS A 111 -3.82 7.37 5.64
N VAL A 112 -2.70 7.64 6.33
CA VAL A 112 -1.65 6.67 6.60
C VAL A 112 -1.56 6.36 8.09
N SER A 113 -1.64 5.09 8.45
CA SER A 113 -1.35 4.55 9.79
C SER A 113 0.00 3.82 9.83
N LEU A 114 0.42 3.43 11.03
CA LEU A 114 1.58 2.57 11.25
C LEU A 114 1.13 1.16 11.63
N GLY A 115 1.84 0.16 11.13
CA GLY A 115 1.67 -1.24 11.48
C GLY A 115 3.03 -1.91 11.70
N THR A 116 3.07 -2.91 12.57
CA THR A 116 4.31 -3.68 12.79
C THR A 116 4.48 -4.82 11.78
N ASP A 117 3.39 -5.28 11.16
CA ASP A 117 3.31 -6.60 10.54
C ASP A 117 3.63 -7.72 11.57
N GLY A 118 3.80 -8.97 11.12
CA GLY A 118 4.03 -10.14 11.94
C GLY A 118 5.42 -10.22 12.57
N ALA A 119 5.51 -10.98 13.66
CA ALA A 119 6.77 -11.23 14.36
C ALA A 119 7.89 -11.77 13.44
N PRO A 120 7.67 -12.71 12.49
CA PRO A 120 8.77 -13.27 11.68
C PRO A 120 9.51 -12.25 10.81
N SER A 121 8.81 -11.19 10.38
CA SER A 121 9.32 -10.15 9.49
C SER A 121 9.79 -8.90 10.25
N ASN A 122 9.19 -8.58 11.41
CA ASN A 122 9.54 -7.43 12.27
C ASN A 122 10.50 -7.77 13.43
N ASN A 123 10.20 -8.85 14.15
CA ASN A 123 10.83 -9.34 15.40
C ASN A 123 10.72 -8.45 16.65
N ARG A 124 10.20 -7.22 16.59
CA ARG A 124 10.07 -6.33 17.77
C ARG A 124 8.63 -6.01 18.16
N MET A 125 7.73 -5.90 17.19
CA MET A 125 6.31 -5.56 17.40
C MET A 125 6.10 -4.28 18.25
N SER A 126 6.97 -3.28 18.07
CA SER A 126 6.92 -2.00 18.78
C SER A 126 6.51 -0.88 17.85
N ILE A 127 5.33 -0.29 18.05
CA ILE A 127 4.88 0.88 17.26
C ILE A 127 5.81 2.09 17.46
N VAL A 128 6.44 2.24 18.63
CA VAL A 128 7.41 3.32 18.88
C VAL A 128 8.66 3.14 18.00
N ASP A 129 9.11 1.89 17.82
CA ASP A 129 10.24 1.59 16.93
C ASP A 129 9.84 1.81 15.46
N GLU A 130 8.60 1.47 15.07
CA GLU A 130 8.08 1.79 13.74
C GLU A 130 8.02 3.31 13.50
N MET A 131 7.58 4.11 14.47
CA MET A 131 7.56 5.58 14.35
C MET A 131 8.96 6.14 14.09
N TYR A 132 9.96 5.64 14.82
CA TYR A 132 11.34 6.04 14.62
C TYR A 132 11.83 5.68 13.21
N LEU A 133 11.61 4.44 12.77
CA LEU A 133 12.01 3.98 11.44
C LEU A 133 11.29 4.75 10.32
N ALA A 134 9.99 4.98 10.45
CA ALA A 134 9.19 5.76 9.51
C ALA A 134 9.78 7.17 9.33
N SER A 135 10.18 7.82 10.43
CA SER A 135 10.75 9.15 10.40
C SER A 135 12.09 9.20 9.65
N LEU A 136 12.97 8.24 9.90
CA LEU A 136 14.30 8.18 9.28
C LEU A 136 14.24 7.78 7.81
N ILE A 137 13.44 6.77 7.46
CA ILE A 137 13.29 6.31 6.09
C ILE A 137 12.79 7.45 5.21
N ASN A 138 11.73 8.14 5.62
CA ASN A 138 11.17 9.22 4.82
C ASN A 138 12.14 10.41 4.71
N LYS A 139 12.88 10.75 5.78
CA LYS A 139 13.91 11.79 5.69
C LYS A 139 15.06 11.39 4.75
N GLY A 140 15.49 10.14 4.78
CA GLY A 140 16.50 9.60 3.87
C GLY A 140 16.06 9.68 2.40
N ARG A 141 14.81 9.28 2.11
CA ARG A 141 14.22 9.41 0.76
C ARG A 141 14.20 10.86 0.28
N GLU A 142 13.80 11.81 1.14
CA GLU A 142 13.82 13.25 0.80
C GLU A 142 15.22 13.74 0.41
N VAL A 143 16.25 13.38 1.20
CA VAL A 143 17.64 13.80 0.92
C VAL A 143 18.14 13.22 -0.41
N LEU A 144 17.89 11.94 -0.66
CA LEU A 144 18.31 11.30 -1.91
C LEU A 144 17.61 11.92 -3.14
N LYS A 145 16.34 12.31 -3.02
CA LYS A 145 15.61 12.99 -4.09
C LYS A 145 16.21 14.35 -4.41
N LEU A 146 16.56 15.14 -3.38
CA LEU A 146 17.18 16.46 -3.55
C LEU A 146 18.52 16.40 -4.29
N ASN A 147 19.26 15.30 -4.13
CA ASN A 147 20.56 15.10 -4.78
C ASN A 147 20.45 14.50 -6.19
N GLY A 148 19.25 14.17 -6.67
CA GLY A 148 19.04 13.52 -7.96
C GLY A 148 19.41 12.03 -8.00
N ASP A 149 19.79 11.45 -6.85
CA ASP A 149 20.26 10.07 -6.72
C ASP A 149 19.13 9.07 -6.45
N PHE A 150 17.91 9.56 -6.19
CA PHE A 150 16.78 8.68 -5.91
C PHE A 150 16.06 8.27 -7.20
N LYS A 151 16.40 7.08 -7.70
CA LYS A 151 15.61 6.35 -8.69
C LYS A 151 15.04 5.11 -7.99
N LEU A 152 13.72 5.08 -7.78
CA LEU A 152 12.97 3.85 -7.48
C LEU A 152 12.64 3.16 -8.80
#